data_AF-A0A842M220-F1
#
_entry.id   AF-A0A842M220-F1
#
_cell.length_a   1.000
_cell.length_b   1.000
_cell.length_c   1.000
_cell.angle_alpha   90.00
_cell.angle_beta   90.00
_cell.angle_gamma   90.00
#
_symmetry.space_group_name_H-M   'P 1'
#
loop_
_entity.id
_entity.type
_entity.pdbx_description
1 polymer ?
#
loop_
_entity_poly.entity_id
_entity_poly.type
_entity_poly.pdbx_seq_one_letter_code
_entity_poly.pdbx_strand_id
1 'polypeptide(L)'
;MKAKFMHSWGEHRYEAYVNEKKELVKFNSPTHETDLILSSFDNGRFYFIELWGAYGLSRNEFTVTDDRKEAFEIFSGIINELLQVLDDEEERAEAMKAVENARKILL
;
A
#
# COMPACT_ATOMS: atom_id res chain seq x y z
N MET A 1 5.89 -11.47 11.06
CA MET A 1 6.21 -11.55 9.61
C MET A 1 7.66 -11.11 9.41
N LYS A 2 8.46 -11.75 8.54
CA LYS A 2 9.84 -11.32 8.22
C LYS A 2 9.83 -10.59 6.88
N ALA A 3 10.11 -9.28 6.85
CA ALA A 3 10.31 -8.55 5.60
C ALA A 3 11.81 -8.41 5.33
N LYS A 4 12.27 -8.80 4.13
CA LYS A 4 13.66 -8.70 3.68
C LYS A 4 13.71 -7.67 2.54
N PHE A 5 14.25 -6.50 2.82
CA PHE A 5 14.50 -5.48 1.80
C PHE A 5 15.92 -5.66 1.26
N MET A 6 16.07 -5.77 -0.07
CA MET A 6 17.36 -5.97 -0.74
C MET A 6 17.66 -4.77 -1.65
N HIS A 7 18.80 -4.11 -1.44
CA HIS A 7 19.38 -3.17 -2.40
C HIS A 7 20.82 -3.59 -2.72
N SER A 8 21.19 -3.51 -3.99
CA SER A 8 22.58 -3.74 -4.44
C SER A 8 23.45 -2.59 -3.94
N TRP A 9 24.72 -2.89 -3.62
CA TRP A 9 25.78 -1.98 -3.11
C TRP A 9 26.06 -1.95 -1.60
N GLY A 10 25.63 -2.97 -0.84
CA GLY A 10 26.13 -3.23 0.50
C GLY A 10 25.07 -3.87 1.39
N GLU A 11 25.28 -5.12 1.84
CA GLU A 11 24.32 -5.80 2.70
C GLU A 11 24.26 -5.14 4.09
N HIS A 12 23.34 -4.19 4.25
CA HIS A 12 22.90 -3.76 5.57
C HIS A 12 21.64 -4.54 5.93
N ARG A 13 21.77 -5.45 6.89
CA ARG A 13 20.63 -6.22 7.41
C ARG A 13 19.93 -5.41 8.49
N TYR A 14 18.76 -4.86 8.16
CA TYR A 14 17.86 -4.29 9.15
C TYR A 14 16.82 -5.34 9.53
N GLU A 15 16.82 -5.75 10.80
CA GLU A 15 15.84 -6.69 11.36
C GLU A 15 14.84 -5.90 12.21
N ALA A 16 13.60 -5.78 11.74
CA ALA A 16 12.51 -5.22 12.51
C ALA A 16 11.60 -6.35 13.02
N TYR A 17 11.48 -6.48 14.34
CA TYR A 17 10.52 -7.38 14.96
C TYR A 17 9.15 -6.72 14.95
N VAL A 18 8.29 -7.17 14.05
CA VAL A 18 6.92 -6.69 13.96
C VAL A 18 6.01 -7.67 14.69
N ASN A 19 5.48 -7.22 15.83
CA ASN A 19 4.64 -8.05 16.70
C ASN A 19 3.33 -8.45 16.02
N GLU A 20 2.66 -7.53 15.31
CA GLU A 20 1.44 -7.82 14.54
C GLU A 20 1.31 -6.88 13.32
N LYS A 21 0.87 -7.43 12.17
CA LYS A 21 0.43 -6.68 10.99
C LYS A 21 -1.08 -6.54 11.05
N LYS A 22 -1.59 -5.32 11.05
CA LYS A 22 -3.03 -5.06 10.94
C LYS A 22 -3.32 -4.44 9.59
N GLU A 23 -4.03 -5.16 8.73
CA GLU A 23 -4.57 -4.57 7.50
C GLU A 23 -5.61 -3.51 7.86
N LEU A 24 -5.47 -2.32 7.28
CA LEU A 24 -6.35 -1.18 7.51
C LEU A 24 -7.30 -0.98 6.33
N VAL A 25 -6.75 -1.01 5.11
CA VAL A 25 -7.50 -0.81 3.87
C VAL A 25 -6.90 -1.72 2.81
N LYS A 26 -7.76 -2.32 2.00
CA LYS A 26 -7.38 -3.07 0.81
C LYS A 26 -8.21 -2.59 -0.38
N PHE A 27 -7.55 -2.45 -1.52
CA PHE A 27 -8.15 -2.30 -2.83
C PHE A 27 -7.66 -3.43 -3.72
N ASN A 28 -8.56 -4.04 -4.47
CA ASN A 28 -8.26 -5.08 -5.44
C ASN A 28 -8.91 -4.71 -6.77
N SER A 29 -8.16 -4.82 -7.86
CA SER A 29 -8.67 -4.71 -9.21
C SER A 29 -8.37 -6.03 -9.92
N PRO A 30 -9.35 -6.94 -10.03
CA PRO A 30 -9.20 -8.18 -10.78
C PRO A 30 -8.89 -7.94 -12.25
N THR A 31 -9.54 -6.93 -12.85
CA THR A 31 -9.34 -6.59 -14.27
C THR A 31 -7.89 -6.21 -14.55
N HIS A 32 -7.26 -5.57 -13.57
CA HIS A 32 -5.88 -5.10 -13.68
C HIS A 32 -4.87 -5.95 -12.90
N GLU A 33 -5.28 -7.13 -12.42
CA GLU A 33 -4.47 -8.03 -11.59
C GLU A 33 -3.69 -7.29 -10.48
N THR A 34 -4.33 -6.30 -9.85
CA THR A 34 -3.70 -5.38 -8.90
C THR A 34 -4.24 -5.54 -7.49
N ASP A 35 -3.35 -5.62 -6.51
CA ASP A 35 -3.66 -5.52 -5.09
C ASP A 35 -2.91 -4.34 -4.46
N LEU A 36 -3.63 -3.41 -3.84
CA LEU A 36 -3.06 -2.34 -3.02
C LEU A 36 -3.52 -2.52 -1.57
N ILE A 37 -2.57 -2.66 -0.66
CA ILE A 37 -2.84 -2.94 0.75
C ILE A 37 -2.16 -1.87 1.60
N LEU A 38 -2.93 -1.22 2.48
CA LEU A 38 -2.43 -0.39 3.56
C LEU A 38 -2.55 -1.16 4.87
N SER A 39 -1.44 -1.33 5.56
CA SER A 39 -1.36 -1.98 6.86
C SER A 39 -0.69 -1.08 7.90
N SER A 40 -0.91 -1.37 9.17
CA SER A 40 -0.11 -0.85 10.25
C SER A 40 0.63 -1.93 11.04
N PHE A 41 1.71 -1.51 11.66
CA PHE A 41 2.58 -2.30 12.51
C PHE A 41 2.81 -1.59 13.84
N ASP A 42 3.25 -2.36 14.85
CA ASP A 42 3.65 -1.83 16.15
C ASP A 42 2.60 -0.87 16.75
N ASN A 43 1.35 -1.34 16.81
CA ASN A 43 0.19 -0.59 17.30
C ASN A 43 -0.10 0.74 16.57
N GLY A 44 0.20 0.83 15.28
CA GLY A 44 -0.05 2.04 14.48
C GLY A 44 1.12 3.01 14.45
N ARG A 45 2.31 2.61 14.92
CA ARG A 45 3.51 3.43 14.83
C ARG A 45 4.08 3.49 13.41
N PHE A 46 3.96 2.41 12.65
CA PHE A 46 4.41 2.35 11.26
C PHE A 46 3.27 1.94 10.35
N TYR A 47 3.28 2.48 9.14
CA TYR A 47 2.35 2.18 8.07
C TYR A 47 3.11 1.55 6.91
N PHE A 48 2.52 0.53 6.32
CA PHE A 48 3.11 -0.23 5.23
C PHE A 48 2.13 -0.33 4.09
N ILE A 49 2.59 0.06 2.92
CA ILE A 49 1.81 0.12 1.70
C ILE A 49 2.44 -0.86 0.73
N GLU A 50 1.64 -1.82 0.29
CA GLU A 50 2.04 -2.86 -0.66
C GLU A 50 1.22 -2.70 -1.92
N LEU A 51 1.89 -2.45 -3.04
CA LEU A 51 1.30 -2.51 -4.36
C LEU A 51 1.82 -3.77 -5.06
N TRP A 52 0.89 -4.55 -5.57
CA TRP A 52 1.16 -5.72 -6.40
C TRP A 52 0.45 -5.51 -7.74
N GLY A 53 1.16 -5.67 -8.86
CA GLY A 53 0.53 -5.87 -10.18
C GLY A 53 0.07 -4.63 -10.97
N ALA A 54 0.28 -3.39 -10.50
CA ALA A 54 -0.13 -2.18 -11.23
C ALA A 54 0.70 -1.94 -12.52
N TYR A 55 0.24 -2.56 -13.61
CA TYR A 55 0.65 -2.55 -15.02
C TYR A 55 2.11 -2.36 -15.42
N GLY A 56 2.62 -3.43 -16.06
CA GLY A 56 3.93 -3.61 -16.68
C GLY A 56 4.72 -4.77 -16.07
N LEU A 57 4.27 -6.02 -16.23
CA LEU A 57 4.88 -7.33 -15.84
C LEU A 57 5.58 -7.48 -14.46
N SER A 58 5.76 -6.46 -13.61
CA SER A 58 6.63 -6.58 -12.42
C SER A 58 6.61 -5.41 -11.41
N ARG A 59 5.79 -4.37 -11.56
CA ARG A 59 5.81 -3.23 -10.60
C ARG A 59 5.16 -3.63 -9.28
N ASN A 60 5.98 -4.17 -8.39
CA ASN A 60 5.67 -4.33 -6.97
C ASN A 60 6.35 -3.22 -6.21
N GLU A 61 5.59 -2.45 -5.44
CA GLU A 61 6.11 -1.36 -4.62
C GLU A 61 5.79 -1.59 -3.17
N PHE A 62 6.78 -1.29 -2.33
CA PHE A 62 6.71 -1.48 -0.89
C PHE A 62 7.21 -0.21 -0.23
N THR A 63 6.31 0.49 0.45
CA THR A 63 6.66 1.73 1.14
C THR A 63 6.31 1.61 2.61
N VAL A 64 7.22 2.08 3.46
CA VAL A 64 7.02 2.17 4.91
C VAL A 64 7.25 3.60 5.35
N THR A 65 6.38 4.10 6.22
CA THR A 65 6.51 5.42 6.85
C THR A 65 5.95 5.35 8.28
N ASP A 66 6.46 6.18 9.18
CA ASP A 66 5.91 6.41 10.52
C ASP A 66 5.00 7.64 10.60
N ASP A 67 4.82 8.36 9.48
CA ASP A 67 3.92 9.52 9.39
C ASP A 67 2.56 9.12 8.78
N ARG A 68 1.48 9.45 9.50
CA ARG A 68 0.11 9.14 9.11
C ARG A 68 -0.33 9.87 7.84
N LYS A 69 0.07 11.13 7.72
CA LYS A 69 -0.31 11.97 6.59
C LYS A 69 0.44 11.54 5.34
N GLU A 70 1.73 11.26 5.46
CA GLU A 70 2.55 10.70 4.38
C GLU A 70 1.99 9.34 3.93
N ALA A 71 1.62 8.45 4.86
CA ALA A 71 0.98 7.17 4.53
C ALA A 71 -0.30 7.36 3.71
N PHE A 72 -1.12 8.35 4.08
CA PHE A 72 -2.35 8.68 3.34
C PHE A 72 -2.03 9.26 1.95
N GLU A 73 -1.07 10.18 1.86
CA GLU A 73 -0.68 10.82 0.59
C GLU A 73 -0.11 9.80 -0.40
N ILE A 74 0.73 8.87 0.06
CA ILE A 74 1.27 7.78 -0.78
C ILE A 74 0.13 6.86 -1.24
N PHE A 75 -0.70 6.37 -0.31
CA PHE A 75 -1.78 5.43 -0.64
C PHE A 75 -2.79 6.06 -1.62
N SER A 76 -3.21 7.29 -1.36
CA SER A 76 -4.15 8.01 -2.24
C SER A 76 -3.52 8.41 -3.57
N GLY A 77 -2.21 8.70 -3.60
CA GLY A 77 -1.44 8.91 -4.82
C GLY A 77 -1.49 7.69 -5.74
N ILE A 78 -1.22 6.49 -5.21
CA ILE A 78 -1.27 5.25 -5.98
C ILE A 78 -2.69 4.98 -6.50
N ILE A 79 -3.72 5.17 -5.68
CA ILE A 79 -5.11 5.04 -6.15
C ILE A 79 -5.41 6.04 -7.27
N ASN A 80 -4.97 7.29 -7.16
CA ASN A 80 -5.19 8.29 -8.21
C ASN A 80 -4.49 7.93 -9.53
N GLU A 81 -3.31 7.31 -9.47
CA GLU A 81 -2.65 6.73 -10.65
C GLU A 81 -3.49 5.59 -11.25
N LEU A 82 -3.97 4.66 -10.41
CA LEU A 82 -4.81 3.54 -10.85
C LEU A 82 -6.13 4.03 -11.49
N LEU A 83 -6.77 5.05 -10.93
CA LEU A 83 -8.01 5.63 -11.45
C LEU A 83 -7.88 6.19 -12.89
N GLN A 84 -6.67 6.44 -13.38
CA GLN A 84 -6.43 6.85 -14.78
C GLN A 84 -6.51 5.69 -15.77
N VAL A 85 -6.34 4.45 -15.30
CA VAL A 85 -6.31 3.24 -16.13
C VAL A 85 -7.48 2.30 -15.85
N LEU A 86 -8.13 2.41 -14.70
CA LEU A 86 -9.34 1.65 -14.39
C LEU A 86 -10.48 2.07 -15.32
N ASP A 87 -10.87 1.17 -16.22
CA ASP A 87 -12.00 1.35 -17.13
C ASP A 87 -13.35 0.89 -16.52
N ASP A 88 -13.30 0.03 -15.50
CA ASP A 88 -14.48 -0.51 -14.83
C ASP A 88 -15.03 0.46 -13.77
N GLU A 89 -16.31 0.85 -13.88
CA GLU A 89 -16.92 1.83 -12.97
C GLU A 89 -17.06 1.31 -11.52
N GLU A 90 -17.25 0.00 -11.33
CA GLU A 90 -17.35 -0.61 -10.01
C GLU A 90 -15.97 -0.59 -9.32
N GLU A 91 -14.91 -0.99 -10.04
CA GLU A 91 -13.54 -0.92 -9.53
C GLU A 91 -13.13 0.52 -9.20
N ARG A 92 -13.52 1.51 -10.01
CA ARG A 92 -13.28 2.93 -9.71
C ARG A 92 -14.01 3.39 -8.45
N ALA A 93 -15.25 2.95 -8.24
CA ALA A 93 -16.00 3.27 -7.03
C ALA A 93 -15.36 2.64 -5.79
N GLU A 94 -14.89 1.39 -5.90
CA GLU A 94 -14.15 0.72 -4.83
C GLU A 94 -12.82 1.40 -4.51
N ALA A 95 -12.08 1.83 -5.52
CA ALA A 95 -10.85 2.59 -5.36
C ALA A 95 -11.08 3.90 -4.59
N MET A 96 -12.12 4.66 -4.95
CA MET A 96 -12.51 5.88 -4.24
C MET A 96 -12.92 5.60 -2.79
N LYS A 97 -13.68 4.52 -2.55
CA LYS A 97 -14.05 4.07 -1.20
C LYS A 97 -12.83 3.69 -0.37
N ALA A 98 -11.82 3.08 -0.98
CA ALA A 98 -10.56 2.78 -0.31
C ALA A 98 -9.84 4.06 0.16
N VAL A 99 -9.81 5.11 -0.68
CA VAL A 99 -9.25 6.43 -0.31
C VAL A 99 -10.03 7.05 0.86
N GLU A 100 -11.36 7.01 0.83
CA GLU A 100 -12.18 7.52 1.93
C GLU A 100 -11.94 6.77 3.25
N ASN A 101 -11.80 5.44 3.19
CA ASN A 101 -11.48 4.63 4.36
C ASN A 101 -10.09 4.95 4.90
N ALA A 102 -9.10 5.07 4.02
CA ALA A 102 -7.74 5.44 4.40
C ALA A 102 -7.73 6.83 5.07
N ARG A 103 -8.48 7.79 4.52
CA ARG A 103 -8.63 9.13 5.10
C ARG A 103 -9.18 9.07 6.51
N LYS A 104 -10.29 8.36 6.76
CA LYS A 104 -10.92 8.23 8.09
C LYS A 104 -10.00 7.59 9.14
N ILE A 105 -9.09 6.71 8.69
CA ILE A 105 -8.19 5.98 9.58
C ILE A 105 -6.92 6.78 9.86
N LEU A 106 -6.41 7.53 8.89
CA LEU A 106 -5.11 8.19 8.97
C LEU A 106 -5.19 9.68 9.32
N LEU A 107 -6.29 10.36 9.01
CA LEU A 107 -6.52 11.80 9.23
C LEU A 107 -7.74 12.05 10.12
#